data_AF-A0A2E0V5L0-F1
#
_entry.id   AF-A0A2E0V5L0-F1
#
_cell.length_a   1.000
_cell.length_b   1.000
_cell.length_c   1.000
_cell.angle_alpha   90.00
_cell.angle_beta   90.00
_cell.angle_gamma   90.00
#
_symmetry.space_group_name_H-M   'P 1'
#
loop_
_entity.id
_entity.type
_entity.pdbx_description
1 polymer ?
#
loop_
_entity_poly.entity_id
_entity_poly.type
_entity_poly.pdbx_seq_one_letter_code
_entity_poly.pdbx_strand_id
1 'polypeptide(L)'
;PEGELTRSGFMGEFKRGMELIARKADCLVQPVYLDGLWKSIFSAERGKYFWKMPRAIPFGVRVAFGEAWAAKDYRAGDVRRELNSLAGEVFARRRESAGRVKDFLRQQVRPGNRALRWVNGGRVCSCNWEEVQGLLEQQGDCTALSQGHPGAQQWLEDWQFLDGLDEQEWRGLLLNAQQLADPYNLGDGKAAVTIDSSAPPAVRRVWGLLLPVITGVETVVLGPDEGVSELKLLAREKVALRDMVGTARMREFARDAELAGVDLVLYLFEGGSQKAGDAESGIYAAYESGGRVLSFSMPPDPVIFKGDEAHPGWKEHSHGRLLPGFVVQAGEGGVEVSGEMLSGTITLQGWSVDERGFLSQS
;
A
#
# COMPACT_ATOMS: atom_id res chain seq x y z
N PRO A 1 24.74 1.36 -5.72
CA PRO A 1 23.49 0.67 -6.13
C PRO A 1 23.15 -0.46 -5.15
N GLU A 2 21.96 -1.05 -5.28
CA GLU A 2 21.47 -2.17 -4.46
C GLU A 2 22.28 -3.47 -4.67
N GLY A 3 22.82 -3.68 -5.87
CA GLY A 3 23.68 -4.83 -6.18
C GLY A 3 22.92 -6.05 -6.72
N GLU A 4 21.60 -6.05 -6.64
CA GLU A 4 20.70 -7.06 -7.22
C GLU A 4 19.39 -6.43 -7.70
N LEU A 5 18.59 -7.19 -8.46
CA LEU A 5 17.22 -6.80 -8.79
C LEU A 5 16.36 -6.94 -7.53
N THR A 6 15.59 -5.90 -7.20
CA THR A 6 14.62 -5.98 -6.10
C THR A 6 13.69 -7.17 -6.30
N ARG A 7 13.43 -7.91 -5.21
CA ARG A 7 12.50 -9.05 -5.21
C ARG A 7 11.13 -8.72 -4.60
N SER A 8 11.02 -7.55 -3.98
CA SER A 8 9.84 -7.10 -3.26
C SER A 8 9.22 -5.83 -3.84
N GLY A 9 9.84 -5.22 -4.86
CA GLY A 9 9.42 -3.94 -5.45
C GLY A 9 9.78 -2.71 -4.61
N PHE A 10 10.32 -2.90 -3.39
CA PHE A 10 10.84 -1.83 -2.56
C PHE A 10 12.35 -1.66 -2.77
N MET A 11 12.82 -0.43 -2.62
CA MET A 11 14.22 -0.07 -2.67
C MET A 11 14.99 -0.70 -1.52
N GLY A 12 15.98 -1.54 -1.84
CA GLY A 12 16.85 -2.22 -0.89
C GLY A 12 17.95 -1.32 -0.32
N GLU A 13 18.90 -1.97 0.35
CA GLU A 13 20.09 -1.30 0.90
C GLU A 13 21.05 -0.92 -0.23
N PHE A 14 21.51 0.34 -0.23
CA PHE A 14 22.55 0.78 -1.16
C PHE A 14 23.93 0.40 -0.63
N LYS A 15 24.65 -0.46 -1.35
CA LYS A 15 25.93 -1.00 -0.90
C LYS A 15 27.04 0.05 -0.98
N ARG A 16 27.80 0.20 0.10
CA ARG A 16 28.93 1.16 0.23
C ARG A 16 30.01 1.00 -0.85
N GLY A 17 30.17 -0.19 -1.44
CA GLY A 17 31.11 -0.41 -2.54
C GLY A 17 30.90 0.54 -3.73
N MET A 18 29.67 1.04 -3.91
CA MET A 18 29.37 2.04 -4.92
C MET A 18 30.09 3.38 -4.71
N GLU A 19 30.27 3.79 -3.45
CA GLU A 19 30.95 5.04 -3.13
C GLU A 19 32.42 4.95 -3.51
N LEU A 20 33.04 3.78 -3.33
CA LEU A 20 34.42 3.54 -3.73
C LEU A 20 34.60 3.60 -5.25
N ILE A 21 33.65 3.02 -5.99
CA ILE A 21 33.65 3.06 -7.46
C ILE A 21 33.51 4.51 -7.93
N ALA A 22 32.52 5.24 -7.41
CA ALA A 22 32.30 6.64 -7.76
C ALA A 22 33.55 7.49 -7.48
N ARG A 23 34.14 7.37 -6.28
CA ARG A 23 35.33 8.14 -5.90
C ARG A 23 36.55 7.82 -6.75
N LYS A 24 36.74 6.55 -7.15
CA LYS A 24 37.84 6.15 -8.05
C LYS A 24 37.62 6.62 -9.48
N ALA A 25 36.37 6.69 -9.93
CA ALA A 25 36.02 7.15 -11.27
C ALA A 25 36.15 8.67 -11.45
N ASP A 26 36.16 9.43 -10.34
CA ASP A 26 36.25 10.90 -10.31
C ASP A 26 35.24 11.60 -11.24
N CYS A 27 34.01 11.07 -11.27
CA CYS A 27 32.92 11.56 -12.10
C CYS A 27 31.73 12.02 -11.23
N LEU A 28 30.81 12.75 -11.86
CA LEU A 28 29.51 13.02 -11.24
C LEU A 28 28.70 11.72 -11.15
N VAL A 29 27.94 11.57 -10.07
CA VAL A 29 26.97 10.49 -9.90
C VAL A 29 25.58 11.05 -10.18
N GLN A 30 24.90 10.47 -11.17
CA GLN A 30 23.53 10.81 -11.55
C GLN A 30 22.55 9.78 -10.95
N PRO A 31 21.75 10.15 -9.94
CA PRO A 31 20.65 9.35 -9.46
C PRO A 31 19.54 9.30 -10.52
N VAL A 32 19.05 8.09 -10.77
CA VAL A 32 17.98 7.82 -11.72
C VAL A 32 16.99 6.86 -11.06
N TYR A 33 15.77 7.33 -10.84
CA TYR A 33 14.67 6.51 -10.35
C TYR A 33 13.88 5.95 -11.53
N LEU A 34 13.61 4.64 -11.49
CA LEU A 34 12.89 3.92 -12.53
C LEU A 34 11.57 3.38 -11.99
N ASP A 35 10.49 3.78 -12.63
CA ASP A 35 9.13 3.49 -12.22
C ASP A 35 8.39 2.63 -13.26
N GLY A 36 7.45 1.82 -12.77
CA GLY A 36 6.60 0.98 -13.60
C GLY A 36 7.20 -0.37 -13.95
N LEU A 37 8.54 -0.53 -13.91
CA LEU A 37 9.24 -1.78 -14.27
C LEU A 37 8.86 -3.01 -13.42
N TRP A 38 8.35 -2.81 -12.20
CA TRP A 38 7.93 -3.90 -11.32
C TRP A 38 6.85 -4.80 -11.93
N LYS A 39 5.96 -4.24 -12.77
CA LYS A 39 4.87 -4.97 -13.45
C LYS A 39 5.30 -5.64 -14.76
N SER A 40 6.59 -5.55 -15.10
CA SER A 40 7.16 -6.03 -16.38
C SER A 40 7.51 -7.51 -16.32
N ILE A 41 7.92 -8.03 -17.47
CA ILE A 41 8.49 -9.38 -17.59
C ILE A 41 9.89 -9.52 -16.95
N PHE A 42 10.54 -8.41 -16.60
CA PHE A 42 11.92 -8.35 -16.12
C PHE A 42 12.04 -8.27 -14.58
N SER A 43 10.93 -8.24 -13.85
CA SER A 43 10.94 -8.21 -12.37
C SER A 43 10.80 -9.61 -11.76
N ALA A 44 11.03 -9.74 -10.45
CA ALA A 44 10.68 -10.94 -9.69
C ALA A 44 9.17 -11.07 -9.40
N GLU A 45 8.35 -10.09 -9.81
CA GLU A 45 6.90 -10.09 -9.59
C GLU A 45 6.30 -11.43 -10.08
N ARG A 46 5.61 -12.16 -9.18
CA ARG A 46 5.08 -13.53 -9.33
C ARG A 46 6.08 -14.69 -9.16
N GLY A 47 7.24 -14.42 -8.56
CA GLY A 47 8.23 -15.46 -8.27
C GLY A 47 8.84 -16.09 -9.51
N LYS A 48 8.86 -15.39 -10.64
CA LYS A 48 9.48 -15.89 -11.87
C LYS A 48 10.17 -14.75 -12.60
N TYR A 49 11.44 -14.95 -12.94
CA TYR A 49 12.17 -14.10 -13.88
C TYR A 49 12.02 -14.67 -15.29
N PHE A 50 11.62 -13.82 -16.23
CA PHE A 50 11.36 -14.18 -17.63
C PHE A 50 10.22 -15.24 -17.76
N TRP A 51 9.54 -15.31 -18.91
CA TRP A 51 8.33 -16.15 -19.13
C TRP A 51 7.06 -15.77 -18.35
N LYS A 52 6.74 -14.47 -18.28
CA LYS A 52 5.43 -13.99 -17.81
C LYS A 52 4.80 -13.05 -18.83
N MET A 53 3.47 -13.03 -18.90
CA MET A 53 2.76 -12.01 -19.65
C MET A 53 2.77 -10.69 -18.85
N PRO A 54 3.16 -9.56 -19.47
CA PRO A 54 3.09 -8.25 -18.81
C PRO A 54 1.65 -7.92 -18.40
N ARG A 55 1.48 -7.20 -17.30
CA ARG A 55 0.16 -6.84 -16.77
C ARG A 55 -0.54 -5.70 -17.50
N ALA A 56 0.21 -4.90 -18.22
CA ALA A 56 -0.30 -3.78 -18.99
C ALA A 56 0.45 -3.68 -20.33
N ILE A 57 -0.31 -3.46 -21.39
CA ILE A 57 0.20 -3.10 -22.73
C ILE A 57 -0.61 -1.87 -23.17
N PRO A 58 0.01 -0.72 -23.48
CA PRO A 58 1.45 -0.48 -23.46
C PRO A 58 2.01 -0.39 -22.04
N PHE A 59 3.27 -0.82 -21.89
CA PHE A 59 4.00 -0.76 -20.65
C PHE A 59 4.65 0.60 -20.50
N GLY A 60 4.18 1.42 -19.56
CA GLY A 60 4.75 2.73 -19.29
C GLY A 60 5.92 2.64 -18.31
N VAL A 61 7.10 3.07 -18.73
CA VAL A 61 8.23 3.35 -17.83
C VAL A 61 8.28 4.85 -17.60
N ARG A 62 8.42 5.27 -16.34
CA ARG A 62 8.76 6.66 -16.02
C ARG A 62 10.18 6.68 -15.47
N VAL A 63 10.91 7.71 -15.85
CA VAL A 63 12.29 7.91 -15.43
C VAL A 63 12.37 9.29 -14.82
N ALA A 64 12.88 9.38 -13.61
CA ALA A 64 13.17 10.64 -12.95
C ALA A 64 14.67 10.74 -12.67
N PHE A 65 15.24 11.89 -13.02
CA PHE A 65 16.65 12.21 -12.83
C PHE A 65 16.75 13.20 -11.68
N GLY A 66 17.56 12.87 -10.67
CA GLY A 66 17.87 13.79 -9.58
C GLY A 66 18.98 14.76 -9.94
N GLU A 67 19.50 15.45 -8.94
CA GLU A 67 20.67 16.31 -9.10
C GLU A 67 21.92 15.45 -9.27
N ALA A 68 22.90 15.90 -10.05
CA ALA A 68 24.17 15.19 -10.21
C ALA A 68 25.20 15.68 -9.19
N TRP A 69 25.82 14.77 -8.44
CA TRP A 69 26.70 15.13 -7.31
C TRP A 69 28.13 14.70 -7.58
N ALA A 70 29.10 15.41 -7.03
CA ALA A 70 30.49 14.98 -7.06
C ALA A 70 30.67 13.69 -6.24
N ALA A 71 31.47 12.75 -6.76
CA ALA A 71 31.69 11.45 -6.12
C ALA A 71 32.16 11.51 -4.66
N LYS A 72 32.88 12.57 -4.27
CA LYS A 72 33.37 12.78 -2.89
C LYS A 72 32.24 13.07 -1.89
N ASP A 73 31.15 13.67 -2.37
CA ASP A 73 30.02 14.14 -1.56
C ASP A 73 28.91 13.10 -1.51
N TYR A 74 28.96 12.08 -2.37
CA TYR A 74 27.93 11.05 -2.48
C TYR A 74 28.08 9.96 -1.40
N ARG A 75 27.06 9.78 -0.55
CA ARG A 75 26.93 8.67 0.41
C ARG A 75 25.72 7.81 0.08
N ALA A 76 25.81 6.50 0.30
CA ALA A 76 24.75 5.55 -0.02
C ALA A 76 23.37 5.93 0.55
N GLY A 77 23.34 6.44 1.80
CA GLY A 77 22.10 6.91 2.44
C GLY A 77 21.47 8.13 1.76
N ASP A 78 22.29 9.05 1.25
CA ASP A 78 21.79 10.25 0.55
C ASP A 78 21.23 9.91 -0.82
N VAL A 79 21.84 8.95 -1.53
CA VAL A 79 21.27 8.40 -2.78
C VAL A 79 19.89 7.81 -2.54
N ARG A 80 19.75 7.01 -1.48
CA ARG A 80 18.46 6.38 -1.16
C ARG A 80 17.40 7.43 -0.84
N ARG A 81 17.78 8.47 -0.10
CA ARG A 81 16.91 9.59 0.25
C ARG A 81 16.44 10.34 -1.01
N GLU A 82 17.37 10.66 -1.90
CA GLU A 82 17.08 11.34 -3.16
C GLU A 82 16.20 10.49 -4.08
N LEU A 83 16.49 9.20 -4.22
CA LEU A 83 15.66 8.29 -4.99
C LEU A 83 14.25 8.12 -4.40
N ASN A 84 14.10 8.17 -3.07
CA ASN A 84 12.77 8.22 -2.44
C ASN A 84 12.05 9.53 -2.76
N SER A 85 12.73 10.67 -2.77
CA SER A 85 12.14 11.94 -3.19
C SER A 85 11.65 11.87 -4.64
N LEU A 86 12.49 11.36 -5.55
CA LEU A 86 12.14 11.16 -6.96
C LEU A 86 10.97 10.18 -7.14
N ALA A 87 10.88 9.14 -6.30
CA ALA A 87 9.73 8.24 -6.31
C ALA A 87 8.42 8.99 -5.99
N GLY A 88 8.45 9.89 -5.01
CA GLY A 88 7.33 10.74 -4.64
C GLY A 88 6.88 11.61 -5.81
N GLU A 89 7.82 12.29 -6.48
CA GLU A 89 7.54 13.09 -7.67
C GLU A 89 6.94 12.25 -8.82
N VAL A 90 7.47 11.06 -9.04
CA VAL A 90 6.96 10.18 -10.09
C VAL A 90 5.54 9.74 -9.78
N PHE A 91 5.25 9.33 -8.55
CA PHE A 91 3.88 9.03 -8.11
C PHE A 91 2.97 10.25 -8.24
N ALA A 92 3.44 11.44 -7.85
CA ALA A 92 2.68 12.68 -7.99
C ALA A 92 2.27 13.00 -9.44
N ARG A 93 3.03 12.49 -10.42
CA ARG A 93 2.78 12.60 -11.86
C ARG A 93 2.06 11.38 -12.45
N ARG A 94 1.76 10.35 -11.66
CA ARG A 94 0.95 9.21 -12.09
C ARG A 94 -0.51 9.58 -12.08
N ARG A 95 -1.08 9.71 -13.28
CA ARG A 95 -2.49 10.10 -13.52
C ARG A 95 -2.76 11.46 -12.89
N GLU A 96 -2.87 12.49 -13.73
CA GLU A 96 -3.29 13.81 -13.28
C GLU A 96 -4.63 13.65 -12.55
N SER A 97 -4.62 14.02 -11.28
CA SER A 97 -5.79 14.04 -10.42
C SER A 97 -6.92 14.77 -11.16
N ALA A 98 -8.12 14.20 -11.16
CA ALA A 98 -9.28 14.78 -11.82
C ALA A 98 -9.80 16.07 -11.13
N GLY A 99 -8.98 16.70 -10.27
CA GLY A 99 -9.32 17.82 -9.38
C GLY A 99 -10.21 17.41 -8.21
N ARG A 100 -11.27 16.64 -8.47
CA ARG A 100 -12.26 16.18 -7.48
C ARG A 100 -12.40 14.66 -7.46
N VAL A 101 -12.84 14.12 -6.31
CA VAL A 101 -13.05 12.69 -6.10
C VAL A 101 -14.13 12.13 -7.03
N LYS A 102 -15.26 12.82 -7.19
CA LYS A 102 -16.30 12.45 -8.16
C LYS A 102 -15.79 12.28 -9.59
N ASP A 103 -14.96 13.21 -10.04
CA ASP A 103 -14.41 13.17 -11.41
C ASP A 103 -13.40 12.05 -11.56
N PHE A 104 -12.60 11.79 -10.51
CA PHE A 104 -11.71 10.64 -10.45
C PHE A 104 -12.51 9.34 -10.58
N LEU A 105 -13.58 9.16 -9.81
CA LEU A 105 -14.44 7.99 -9.91
C LEU A 105 -15.02 7.84 -11.33
N ARG A 106 -15.60 8.91 -11.91
CA ARG A 106 -16.14 8.87 -13.28
C ARG A 106 -15.12 8.39 -14.32
N GLN A 107 -13.84 8.70 -14.12
CA GLN A 107 -12.77 8.29 -15.03
C GLN A 107 -12.25 6.87 -14.77
N GLN A 108 -12.26 6.41 -13.51
CA GLN A 108 -11.60 5.16 -13.11
C GLN A 108 -12.53 3.96 -13.02
N VAL A 109 -13.81 4.16 -12.69
CA VAL A 109 -14.74 3.06 -12.42
C VAL A 109 -15.80 2.92 -13.51
N ARG A 110 -16.36 1.72 -13.63
CA ARG A 110 -17.51 1.46 -14.51
C ARG A 110 -18.77 1.44 -13.65
N PRO A 111 -19.85 2.17 -14.02
CA PRO A 111 -21.04 2.32 -13.16
C PRO A 111 -21.62 0.99 -12.65
N GLY A 112 -21.75 -0.02 -13.52
CA GLY A 112 -22.30 -1.33 -13.14
C GLY A 112 -21.33 -2.27 -12.42
N ASN A 113 -20.05 -1.91 -12.27
CA ASN A 113 -19.11 -2.72 -11.50
C ASN A 113 -19.42 -2.61 -10.02
N ARG A 114 -19.26 -3.71 -9.29
CA ARG A 114 -19.46 -3.73 -7.85
C ARG A 114 -18.39 -2.88 -7.15
N ALA A 115 -18.81 -2.10 -6.16
CA ALA A 115 -17.93 -1.24 -5.38
C ALA A 115 -17.66 -1.86 -4.00
N LEU A 116 -18.73 -2.25 -3.30
CA LEU A 116 -18.67 -2.77 -1.94
C LEU A 116 -19.53 -4.04 -1.78
N ARG A 117 -19.08 -4.97 -0.94
CA ARG A 117 -19.86 -6.05 -0.35
C ARG A 117 -19.80 -6.03 1.17
N TRP A 118 -20.86 -6.50 1.79
CA TRP A 118 -20.94 -6.75 3.24
C TRP A 118 -21.95 -7.87 3.50
N VAL A 119 -22.03 -8.34 4.75
CA VAL A 119 -23.07 -9.27 5.19
C VAL A 119 -24.09 -8.51 6.01
N ASN A 120 -25.38 -8.75 5.77
CA ASN A 120 -26.44 -8.20 6.61
C ASN A 120 -27.56 -9.22 6.76
N GLY A 121 -27.96 -9.51 8.00
CA GLY A 121 -28.99 -10.51 8.28
C GLY A 121 -28.73 -11.88 7.66
N GLY A 122 -27.47 -12.33 7.61
CA GLY A 122 -27.07 -13.61 7.02
C GLY A 122 -27.13 -13.68 5.49
N ARG A 123 -27.21 -12.53 4.81
CA ARG A 123 -27.18 -12.43 3.34
C ARG A 123 -26.03 -11.54 2.91
N VAL A 124 -25.40 -11.86 1.79
CA VAL A 124 -24.41 -10.98 1.16
C VAL A 124 -25.14 -9.85 0.45
N CYS A 125 -24.87 -8.62 0.86
CA CYS A 125 -25.36 -7.38 0.27
C CYS A 125 -24.23 -6.69 -0.50
N SER A 126 -24.59 -5.74 -1.36
CA SER A 126 -23.62 -4.97 -2.14
C SER A 126 -24.19 -3.68 -2.69
N CYS A 127 -23.30 -2.74 -3.03
CA CYS A 127 -23.59 -1.62 -3.91
C CYS A 127 -22.59 -1.57 -5.08
N ASN A 128 -22.99 -0.88 -6.15
CA ASN A 128 -22.19 -0.65 -7.34
C ASN A 128 -21.71 0.82 -7.43
N TRP A 129 -20.84 1.10 -8.40
CA TRP A 129 -20.28 2.44 -8.55
C TRP A 129 -21.29 3.49 -9.02
N GLU A 130 -22.34 3.13 -9.77
CA GLU A 130 -23.43 4.04 -10.13
C GLU A 130 -24.16 4.56 -8.89
N GLU A 131 -24.46 3.69 -7.94
CA GLU A 131 -25.09 4.03 -6.66
C GLU A 131 -24.19 4.92 -5.81
N VAL A 132 -22.89 4.61 -5.73
CA VAL A 132 -21.91 5.43 -5.00
C VAL A 132 -21.76 6.82 -5.63
N GLN A 133 -21.70 6.90 -6.97
CA GLN A 133 -21.62 8.18 -7.66
C GLN A 133 -22.90 9.01 -7.46
N GLY A 134 -24.07 8.40 -7.55
CA GLY A 134 -25.34 9.07 -7.26
C GLY A 134 -25.41 9.60 -5.83
N LEU A 135 -24.97 8.80 -4.85
CA LEU A 135 -24.85 9.21 -3.45
C LEU A 135 -23.97 10.46 -3.30
N LEU A 136 -22.80 10.46 -3.95
CA LEU A 136 -21.88 11.58 -3.91
C LEU A 136 -22.45 12.82 -4.59
N GLU A 137 -23.04 12.68 -5.77
CA GLU A 137 -23.64 13.79 -6.54
C GLU A 137 -24.76 14.50 -5.78
N GLN A 138 -25.58 13.75 -5.05
CA GLN A 138 -26.75 14.28 -4.35
C GLN A 138 -26.49 14.57 -2.86
N GLN A 139 -25.30 14.25 -2.34
CA GLN A 139 -25.04 14.15 -0.90
C GLN A 139 -26.14 13.33 -0.19
N GLY A 140 -26.45 12.17 -0.76
CA GLY A 140 -27.55 11.32 -0.30
C GLY A 140 -27.30 10.65 1.05
N ASP A 141 -28.32 9.98 1.57
CA ASP A 141 -28.27 9.25 2.83
C ASP A 141 -27.55 7.90 2.69
N CYS A 142 -26.40 7.76 3.36
CA CYS A 142 -25.61 6.53 3.41
C CYS A 142 -26.37 5.35 4.04
N THR A 143 -27.30 5.62 4.96
CA THR A 143 -28.06 4.59 5.70
C THR A 143 -28.95 3.77 4.80
N ALA A 144 -29.60 4.42 3.83
CA ALA A 144 -30.48 3.77 2.87
C ALA A 144 -29.71 2.79 1.98
N LEU A 145 -28.56 3.21 1.44
CA LEU A 145 -27.73 2.38 0.56
C LEU A 145 -27.02 1.25 1.33
N SER A 146 -26.59 1.50 2.56
CA SER A 146 -25.97 0.50 3.43
C SER A 146 -26.97 -0.48 4.05
N GLN A 147 -28.28 -0.23 3.91
CA GLN A 147 -29.34 -0.98 4.58
C GLN A 147 -29.17 -1.00 6.11
N GLY A 148 -28.67 0.11 6.67
CA GLY A 148 -28.39 0.26 8.10
C GLY A 148 -27.20 -0.56 8.62
N HIS A 149 -26.40 -1.19 7.75
CA HIS A 149 -25.21 -1.92 8.19
C HIS A 149 -24.07 -0.94 8.55
N PRO A 150 -23.52 -0.97 9.78
CA PRO A 150 -22.64 0.08 10.30
C PRO A 150 -21.33 0.21 9.51
N GLY A 151 -20.67 -0.90 9.17
CA GLY A 151 -19.41 -0.85 8.42
C GLY A 151 -19.60 -0.37 6.97
N ALA A 152 -20.74 -0.70 6.36
CA ALA A 152 -21.04 -0.27 4.99
C ALA A 152 -21.46 1.20 4.94
N GLN A 153 -22.20 1.65 5.95
CA GLN A 153 -22.52 3.06 6.13
C GLN A 153 -21.24 3.88 6.32
N GLN A 154 -20.35 3.46 7.21
CA GLN A 154 -19.09 4.13 7.47
C GLN A 154 -18.20 4.21 6.21
N TRP A 155 -18.20 3.17 5.37
CA TRP A 155 -17.48 3.18 4.08
C TRP A 155 -18.04 4.21 3.09
N LEU A 156 -19.37 4.36 3.02
CA LEU A 156 -20.03 5.37 2.19
C LEU A 156 -19.78 6.79 2.71
N GLU A 157 -19.82 6.97 4.03
CA GLU A 157 -19.50 8.24 4.70
C GLU A 157 -18.04 8.64 4.46
N ASP A 158 -17.10 7.69 4.40
CA ASP A 158 -15.72 8.01 4.04
C ASP A 158 -15.59 8.53 2.60
N TRP A 159 -16.38 8.02 1.65
CA TRP A 159 -16.41 8.57 0.29
C TRP A 159 -16.92 10.01 0.29
N GLN A 160 -17.99 10.30 1.03
CA GLN A 160 -18.50 11.66 1.18
C GLN A 160 -17.47 12.58 1.84
N PHE A 161 -16.77 12.08 2.88
CA PHE A 161 -15.70 12.81 3.53
C PHE A 161 -14.57 13.12 2.55
N LEU A 162 -14.10 12.12 1.79
CA LEU A 162 -13.06 12.29 0.77
C LEU A 162 -13.46 13.32 -0.29
N ASP A 163 -14.71 13.31 -0.75
CA ASP A 163 -15.21 14.28 -1.74
C ASP A 163 -15.33 15.70 -1.19
N GLY A 164 -15.44 15.86 0.14
CA GLY A 164 -15.47 17.14 0.82
C GLY A 164 -14.09 17.74 1.15
N LEU A 165 -13.01 16.98 0.96
CA LEU A 165 -11.65 17.48 1.20
C LEU A 165 -11.20 18.46 0.10
N ASP A 166 -10.27 19.34 0.44
CA ASP A 166 -9.56 20.12 -0.57
C ASP A 166 -8.69 19.21 -1.46
N GLU A 167 -8.30 19.76 -2.63
CA GLU A 167 -7.55 19.01 -3.63
C GLU A 167 -6.21 18.49 -3.10
N GLN A 168 -5.51 19.26 -2.27
CA GLN A 168 -4.20 18.88 -1.76
C GLN A 168 -4.32 17.66 -0.84
N GLU A 169 -5.27 17.67 0.08
CA GLU A 169 -5.42 16.62 1.10
C GLU A 169 -5.92 15.30 0.48
N TRP A 170 -6.94 15.34 -0.38
CA TRP A 170 -7.41 14.10 -1.02
C TRP A 170 -6.38 13.56 -2.03
N ARG A 171 -5.66 14.45 -2.74
CA ARG A 171 -4.56 14.03 -3.62
C ARG A 171 -3.46 13.36 -2.80
N GLY A 172 -3.13 13.85 -1.61
CA GLY A 172 -2.16 13.20 -0.72
C GLY A 172 -2.54 11.76 -0.38
N LEU A 173 -3.82 11.48 -0.11
CA LEU A 173 -4.34 10.12 0.10
C LEU A 173 -4.34 9.28 -1.18
N LEU A 174 -4.66 9.86 -2.33
CA LEU A 174 -4.55 9.18 -3.63
C LEU A 174 -3.12 8.74 -3.90
N LEU A 175 -2.15 9.64 -3.70
CA LEU A 175 -0.74 9.32 -3.86
C LEU A 175 -0.30 8.23 -2.89
N ASN A 176 -0.81 8.25 -1.65
CA ASN A 176 -0.53 7.22 -0.67
C ASN A 176 -1.05 5.83 -1.11
N ALA A 177 -2.24 5.78 -1.72
CA ALA A 177 -2.76 4.54 -2.33
C ALA A 177 -1.95 4.11 -3.57
N GLN A 178 -1.45 5.05 -4.37
CA GLN A 178 -0.62 4.72 -5.53
C GLN A 178 0.74 4.12 -5.15
N GLN A 179 1.33 4.53 -4.02
CA GLN A 179 2.55 3.92 -3.47
C GLN A 179 2.35 2.43 -3.16
N LEU A 180 1.12 2.04 -2.77
CA LEU A 180 0.76 0.65 -2.48
C LEU A 180 0.48 -0.14 -3.77
N ALA A 181 -0.15 0.46 -4.77
CA ALA A 181 -0.61 -0.23 -5.98
C ALA A 181 0.49 -0.92 -6.82
N ASP A 182 1.76 -0.64 -6.54
CA ASP A 182 2.92 -1.19 -7.25
C ASP A 182 3.59 -2.38 -6.58
N PRO A 183 4.15 -2.26 -5.35
CA PRO A 183 4.71 -3.41 -4.65
C PRO A 183 3.63 -4.46 -4.41
N TYR A 184 2.38 -4.01 -4.32
CA TYR A 184 1.25 -4.85 -4.05
C TYR A 184 0.64 -5.44 -5.32
N ASN A 185 0.77 -6.76 -5.42
CA ASN A 185 -0.02 -7.57 -6.31
C ASN A 185 -1.26 -8.04 -5.53
N LEU A 186 -2.36 -7.27 -5.57
CA LEU A 186 -3.71 -7.59 -5.02
C LEU A 186 -4.35 -8.83 -5.71
N GLY A 187 -3.54 -9.71 -6.28
CA GLY A 187 -3.94 -10.76 -7.20
C GLY A 187 -4.14 -10.29 -8.63
N ASP A 188 -4.59 -11.21 -9.47
CA ASP A 188 -4.87 -11.07 -10.89
C ASP A 188 -6.09 -10.18 -11.21
N GLY A 189 -6.44 -9.23 -10.34
CA GLY A 189 -7.61 -8.35 -10.46
C GLY A 189 -8.94 -9.03 -10.16
N LYS A 190 -8.91 -10.23 -9.57
CA LYS A 190 -10.12 -11.02 -9.24
C LYS A 190 -10.43 -11.10 -7.75
N ALA A 191 -9.55 -10.59 -6.90
CA ALA A 191 -9.70 -10.66 -5.45
C ALA A 191 -10.43 -9.42 -4.90
N ALA A 192 -10.86 -9.49 -3.64
CA ALA A 192 -11.40 -8.36 -2.89
C ALA A 192 -10.45 -7.96 -1.76
N VAL A 193 -10.41 -6.65 -1.46
CA VAL A 193 -9.79 -6.14 -0.23
C VAL A 193 -10.81 -6.22 0.89
N THR A 194 -10.51 -6.98 1.94
CA THR A 194 -11.33 -7.03 3.14
C THR A 194 -10.84 -5.97 4.13
N ILE A 195 -11.66 -4.98 4.43
CA ILE A 195 -11.33 -3.89 5.35
C ILE A 195 -12.15 -4.01 6.63
N ASP A 196 -11.46 -3.94 7.77
CA ASP A 196 -12.07 -3.77 9.08
C ASP A 196 -12.62 -2.34 9.21
N SER A 197 -13.92 -2.19 9.46
CA SER A 197 -14.54 -0.87 9.65
C SER A 197 -13.98 -0.10 10.86
N SER A 198 -13.37 -0.79 11.82
CA SER A 198 -12.74 -0.20 13.00
C SER A 198 -11.31 0.29 12.74
N ALA A 199 -10.75 0.05 11.54
CA ALA A 199 -9.42 0.52 11.19
C ALA A 199 -9.34 2.07 11.19
N PRO A 200 -8.14 2.64 11.43
CA PRO A 200 -7.94 4.08 11.39
C PRO A 200 -8.43 4.70 10.06
N PRO A 201 -8.94 5.95 10.06
CA PRO A 201 -9.51 6.57 8.86
C PRO A 201 -8.55 6.59 7.65
N ALA A 202 -7.25 6.84 7.89
CA ALA A 202 -6.24 6.81 6.84
C ALA A 202 -6.18 5.43 6.16
N VAL A 203 -6.22 4.36 6.95
CA VAL A 203 -6.19 2.98 6.47
C VAL A 203 -7.45 2.67 5.66
N ARG A 204 -8.64 2.99 6.19
CA ARG A 204 -9.92 2.78 5.47
C ARG A 204 -9.95 3.51 4.14
N ARG A 205 -9.46 4.75 4.09
CA ARG A 205 -9.45 5.56 2.87
C ARG A 205 -8.44 5.08 1.84
N VAL A 206 -7.26 4.68 2.29
CA VAL A 206 -6.20 4.21 1.40
C VAL A 206 -6.49 2.79 0.90
N TRP A 207 -6.71 1.84 1.81
CA TRP A 207 -6.89 0.41 1.49
C TRP A 207 -8.32 0.03 1.12
N GLY A 208 -9.32 0.64 1.76
CA GLY A 208 -10.73 0.29 1.56
C GLY A 208 -11.42 1.06 0.43
N LEU A 209 -10.88 2.20 -0.01
CA LEU A 209 -11.52 3.09 -0.99
C LEU A 209 -10.64 3.29 -2.24
N LEU A 210 -9.51 3.97 -2.09
CA LEU A 210 -8.71 4.44 -3.22
C LEU A 210 -7.92 3.33 -3.91
N LEU A 211 -7.27 2.45 -3.15
CA LEU A 211 -6.51 1.32 -3.70
C LEU A 211 -7.42 0.37 -4.52
N PRO A 212 -8.63 -0.01 -4.07
CA PRO A 212 -9.59 -0.77 -4.86
C PRO A 212 -9.94 -0.12 -6.19
N VAL A 213 -10.17 1.19 -6.22
CA VAL A 213 -10.44 1.93 -7.47
C VAL A 213 -9.23 1.90 -8.41
N ILE A 214 -8.02 2.15 -7.91
CA ILE A 214 -6.79 2.17 -8.72
C ILE A 214 -6.50 0.80 -9.34
N THR A 215 -6.80 -0.26 -8.61
CA THR A 215 -6.49 -1.65 -8.99
C THR A 215 -7.66 -2.40 -9.63
N GLY A 216 -8.86 -1.81 -9.62
CA GLY A 216 -10.07 -2.37 -10.22
C GLY A 216 -10.65 -3.55 -9.44
N VAL A 217 -10.33 -3.67 -8.15
CA VAL A 217 -10.91 -4.70 -7.26
C VAL A 217 -12.11 -4.17 -6.49
N GLU A 218 -12.94 -5.09 -5.98
CA GLU A 218 -14.04 -4.74 -5.08
C GLU A 218 -13.57 -4.69 -3.62
N THR A 219 -14.27 -3.91 -2.80
CA THR A 219 -14.06 -3.88 -1.36
C THR A 219 -15.06 -4.80 -0.66
N VAL A 220 -14.62 -5.50 0.37
CA VAL A 220 -15.46 -6.16 1.36
C VAL A 220 -15.25 -5.43 2.68
N VAL A 221 -16.31 -5.05 3.37
CA VAL A 221 -16.20 -4.47 4.71
C VAL A 221 -16.70 -5.46 5.75
N LEU A 222 -15.96 -5.56 6.85
CA LEU A 222 -16.40 -6.23 8.08
C LEU A 222 -16.75 -5.17 9.12
N GLY A 223 -18.00 -5.18 9.59
CA GLY A 223 -18.49 -4.38 10.70
C GLY A 223 -17.80 -4.71 12.03
N PRO A 224 -17.95 -3.85 13.06
CA PRO A 224 -17.23 -3.97 14.33
C PRO A 224 -17.55 -5.26 15.10
N ASP A 225 -18.74 -5.82 14.90
CA ASP A 225 -19.23 -7.04 15.56
C ASP A 225 -19.20 -8.28 14.64
N GLU A 226 -18.70 -8.13 13.41
CA GLU A 226 -18.62 -9.21 12.42
C GLU A 226 -17.28 -9.95 12.50
N GLY A 227 -17.27 -11.21 12.06
CA GLY A 227 -16.07 -12.05 12.05
C GLY A 227 -16.15 -13.23 11.09
N VAL A 228 -15.80 -14.42 11.60
CA VAL A 228 -15.56 -15.62 10.78
C VAL A 228 -16.81 -16.15 10.09
N SER A 229 -17.98 -15.96 10.70
CA SER A 229 -19.26 -16.38 10.12
C SER A 229 -19.54 -15.65 8.80
N GLU A 230 -19.29 -14.35 8.78
CA GLU A 230 -19.48 -13.48 7.63
C GLU A 230 -18.45 -13.81 6.53
N LEU A 231 -17.18 -14.03 6.91
CA LEU A 231 -16.13 -14.50 6.00
C LEU A 231 -16.50 -15.84 5.34
N LYS A 232 -17.03 -16.80 6.10
CA LYS A 232 -17.50 -18.09 5.57
C LYS A 232 -18.65 -17.92 4.59
N LEU A 233 -19.58 -16.99 4.86
CA LEU A 233 -20.68 -16.70 3.96
C LEU A 233 -20.17 -16.08 2.64
N LEU A 234 -19.25 -15.11 2.72
CA LEU A 234 -18.62 -14.49 1.56
C LEU A 234 -17.84 -15.50 0.70
N ALA A 235 -17.11 -16.42 1.33
CA ALA A 235 -16.41 -17.49 0.64
C ALA A 235 -17.37 -18.45 -0.08
N ARG A 236 -18.53 -18.78 0.52
CA ARG A 236 -19.58 -19.60 -0.11
C ARG A 236 -20.17 -18.92 -1.36
N GLU A 237 -20.30 -17.60 -1.33
CA GLU A 237 -20.68 -16.77 -2.49
C GLU A 237 -19.54 -16.54 -3.48
N LYS A 238 -18.44 -17.31 -3.35
CA LYS A 238 -17.26 -17.29 -4.22
C LYS A 238 -16.59 -15.92 -4.33
N VAL A 239 -16.66 -15.12 -3.26
CA VAL A 239 -15.86 -13.90 -3.14
C VAL A 239 -14.41 -14.32 -2.90
N ALA A 240 -13.50 -13.90 -3.77
CA ALA A 240 -12.09 -14.23 -3.64
C ALA A 240 -11.42 -13.28 -2.63
N LEU A 241 -11.56 -13.61 -1.36
CA LEU A 241 -10.87 -12.92 -0.27
C LEU A 241 -9.39 -13.29 -0.34
N ARG A 242 -8.49 -12.30 -0.41
CA ARG A 242 -7.04 -12.53 -0.36
C ARG A 242 -6.36 -11.73 0.73
N ASP A 243 -6.75 -10.47 0.83
CA ASP A 243 -6.10 -9.55 1.74
C ASP A 243 -7.12 -9.03 2.74
N MET A 244 -6.73 -9.08 4.01
CA MET A 244 -7.44 -8.50 5.14
C MET A 244 -6.60 -7.36 5.70
N VAL A 245 -7.26 -6.26 6.02
CA VAL A 245 -6.60 -5.06 6.52
C VAL A 245 -7.39 -4.57 7.73
N GLY A 246 -6.74 -4.38 8.87
CA GLY A 246 -7.47 -3.92 10.03
C GLY A 246 -6.72 -3.88 11.36
N THR A 247 -7.52 -4.00 12.41
CA THR A 247 -7.10 -3.90 13.80
C THR A 247 -6.69 -5.26 14.37
N ALA A 248 -6.23 -5.29 15.63
CA ALA A 248 -5.82 -6.52 16.29
C ALA A 248 -6.90 -7.61 16.35
N ARG A 249 -8.20 -7.25 16.31
CA ARG A 249 -9.32 -8.21 16.32
C ARG A 249 -9.31 -9.16 15.12
N MET A 250 -8.76 -8.69 14.00
CA MET A 250 -8.65 -9.46 12.76
C MET A 250 -7.71 -10.68 12.89
N ARG A 251 -6.85 -10.73 13.92
CA ARG A 251 -5.95 -11.87 14.16
C ARG A 251 -6.71 -13.16 14.42
N GLU A 252 -7.81 -13.09 15.17
CA GLU A 252 -8.66 -14.26 15.44
C GLU A 252 -9.26 -14.81 14.14
N PHE A 253 -9.59 -13.91 13.20
CA PHE A 253 -10.21 -14.28 11.95
C PHE A 253 -9.21 -14.90 10.96
N ALA A 254 -7.97 -14.40 10.93
CA ALA A 254 -6.91 -14.99 10.11
C ALA A 254 -6.64 -16.44 10.51
N ARG A 255 -6.56 -16.73 11.82
CA ARG A 255 -6.37 -18.07 12.34
C ARG A 255 -7.51 -19.02 11.94
N ASP A 256 -8.75 -18.57 12.08
CA ASP A 256 -9.92 -19.39 11.73
C ASP A 256 -10.06 -19.60 10.21
N ALA A 257 -9.68 -18.59 9.42
CA ALA A 257 -9.63 -18.68 7.96
C ALA A 257 -8.55 -19.67 7.49
N GLU A 258 -7.37 -19.63 8.11
CA GLU A 258 -6.28 -20.59 7.87
C GLU A 258 -6.72 -22.03 8.18
N LEU A 259 -7.38 -22.26 9.33
CA LEU A 259 -7.97 -23.56 9.69
C LEU A 259 -9.05 -24.02 8.70
N ALA A 260 -9.72 -23.08 8.04
CA ALA A 260 -10.70 -23.35 6.99
C ALA A 260 -10.05 -23.52 5.59
N GLY A 261 -8.73 -23.44 5.48
CA GLY A 261 -7.99 -23.57 4.22
C GLY A 261 -8.10 -22.36 3.29
N VAL A 262 -8.43 -21.18 3.83
CA VAL A 262 -8.46 -19.93 3.09
C VAL A 262 -7.11 -19.24 3.25
N ASP A 263 -6.35 -19.14 2.16
CA ASP A 263 -5.07 -18.43 2.11
C ASP A 263 -5.33 -16.92 2.12
N LEU A 264 -5.18 -16.31 3.30
CA LEU A 264 -5.38 -14.88 3.52
C LEU A 264 -4.12 -14.24 4.10
N VAL A 265 -3.81 -13.05 3.60
CA VAL A 265 -2.79 -12.18 4.16
C VAL A 265 -3.46 -11.13 5.04
N LEU A 266 -2.99 -10.96 6.27
CA LEU A 266 -3.50 -9.96 7.21
C LEU A 266 -2.48 -8.84 7.41
N TYR A 267 -2.86 -7.60 7.09
CA TYR A 267 -2.11 -6.38 7.40
C TYR A 267 -2.71 -5.71 8.63
N LEU A 268 -1.88 -5.57 9.68
CA LEU A 268 -2.30 -5.03 10.95
C LEU A 268 -1.76 -3.63 11.18
N PHE A 269 -2.68 -2.69 11.36
CA PHE A 269 -2.37 -1.30 11.72
C PHE A 269 -2.42 -1.06 13.23
N GLU A 270 -2.76 -2.10 14.01
CA GLU A 270 -2.78 -2.10 15.46
C GLU A 270 -2.13 -3.38 16.03
N GLY A 271 -1.70 -3.32 17.30
CA GLY A 271 -1.12 -4.46 18.00
C GLY A 271 0.41 -4.50 18.05
N GLY A 272 1.07 -3.42 17.62
CA GLY A 272 2.51 -3.19 17.77
C GLY A 272 3.34 -3.60 16.55
N SER A 273 4.63 -3.79 16.79
CA SER A 273 5.59 -4.22 15.77
C SER A 273 5.41 -5.71 15.40
N GLN A 274 5.99 -6.11 14.27
CA GLN A 274 6.01 -7.48 13.77
C GLN A 274 6.58 -8.43 14.84
N LYS A 275 5.81 -9.47 15.18
CA LYS A 275 6.22 -10.49 16.16
C LYS A 275 6.86 -11.70 15.46
N ALA A 276 7.68 -12.46 16.18
CA ALA A 276 8.10 -13.79 15.74
C ALA A 276 6.88 -14.69 15.50
N GLY A 277 6.87 -15.46 14.41
CA GLY A 277 5.75 -16.35 14.06
C GLY A 277 4.60 -15.69 13.30
N ASP A 278 4.51 -14.34 13.29
CA ASP A 278 3.42 -13.63 12.62
C ASP A 278 3.46 -13.89 11.10
N ALA A 279 4.63 -13.80 10.48
CA ALA A 279 4.76 -13.95 9.03
C ALA A 279 4.45 -15.38 8.56
N GLU A 280 4.82 -16.39 9.35
CA GLU A 280 4.47 -17.79 9.14
C GLU A 280 2.96 -18.03 9.18
N SER A 281 2.23 -17.19 9.92
CA SER A 281 0.77 -17.21 10.02
C SER A 281 0.09 -16.24 9.03
N GLY A 282 0.83 -15.68 8.07
CA GLY A 282 0.29 -14.73 7.08
C GLY A 282 -0.01 -13.33 7.64
N ILE A 283 0.58 -12.95 8.79
CA ILE A 283 0.32 -11.69 9.48
C ILE A 283 1.49 -10.73 9.32
N TYR A 284 1.19 -9.49 8.93
CA TYR A 284 2.17 -8.48 8.58
C TYR A 284 1.85 -7.15 9.27
N ALA A 285 2.83 -6.62 10.00
CA ALA A 285 2.71 -5.34 10.69
C ALA A 285 2.76 -4.17 9.70
N ALA A 286 1.89 -3.20 9.90
CA ALA A 286 1.83 -1.95 9.16
C ALA A 286 1.66 -0.77 10.12
N TYR A 287 1.89 0.44 9.63
CA TYR A 287 1.81 1.65 10.43
C TYR A 287 1.28 2.83 9.65
N GLU A 288 0.41 3.56 10.32
CA GLU A 288 -0.16 4.81 9.85
C GLU A 288 0.17 5.91 10.86
N SER A 289 0.45 7.11 10.36
CA SER A 289 0.62 8.31 11.18
C SER A 289 0.48 9.53 10.29
N GLY A 290 0.13 10.68 10.88
CA GLY A 290 -0.13 11.91 10.13
C GLY A 290 -1.26 11.78 9.11
N GLY A 291 -2.22 10.88 9.34
CA GLY A 291 -3.33 10.63 8.42
C GLY A 291 -2.92 9.91 7.13
N ARG A 292 -1.77 9.21 7.13
CA ARG A 292 -1.26 8.44 5.99
C ARG A 292 -0.77 7.07 6.45
N VAL A 293 -0.87 6.08 5.56
CA VAL A 293 -0.17 4.80 5.71
C VAL A 293 1.30 5.05 5.39
N LEU A 294 2.19 4.86 6.36
CA LEU A 294 3.62 5.14 6.19
C LEU A 294 4.41 3.91 5.78
N SER A 295 4.11 2.77 6.39
CA SER A 295 4.88 1.54 6.20
C SER A 295 4.02 0.30 6.30
N PHE A 296 4.48 -0.77 5.67
CA PHE A 296 3.91 -2.10 5.87
C PHE A 296 4.94 -3.20 5.62
N SER A 297 4.76 -4.32 6.30
CA SER A 297 5.51 -5.55 6.09
C SER A 297 4.85 -6.34 4.97
N MET A 298 5.62 -7.11 4.23
CA MET A 298 5.13 -7.91 3.11
C MET A 298 5.45 -9.39 3.27
N PRO A 299 4.66 -10.26 2.63
CA PRO A 299 5.03 -11.64 2.43
C PRO A 299 6.44 -11.82 1.88
N PRO A 300 7.16 -12.88 2.30
CA PRO A 300 8.49 -13.17 1.80
C PRO A 300 8.45 -13.43 0.29
N ASP A 301 9.58 -13.22 -0.38
CA ASP A 301 9.69 -13.39 -1.82
C ASP A 301 9.30 -14.83 -2.22
N PRO A 302 8.44 -15.00 -3.24
CA PRO A 302 7.99 -16.32 -3.65
C PRO A 302 9.11 -17.21 -4.25
N VAL A 303 10.27 -16.64 -4.61
CA VAL A 303 11.41 -17.40 -5.13
C VAL A 303 12.75 -16.87 -4.61
N ILE A 304 13.50 -17.78 -3.98
CA ILE A 304 14.89 -17.61 -3.56
C ILE A 304 15.71 -18.69 -4.27
N PHE A 305 16.66 -18.33 -5.13
CA PHE A 305 17.55 -19.30 -5.76
C PHE A 305 18.73 -19.66 -4.84
N LYS A 306 19.40 -20.78 -5.16
CA LYS A 306 20.58 -21.22 -4.39
C LYS A 306 21.69 -20.18 -4.52
N GLY A 307 22.04 -19.54 -3.40
CA GLY A 307 23.06 -18.49 -3.32
C GLY A 307 22.51 -17.07 -3.18
N ASP A 308 21.19 -16.90 -3.29
CA ASP A 308 20.52 -15.63 -3.05
C ASP A 308 20.47 -15.30 -1.55
N GLU A 309 20.67 -14.03 -1.20
CA GLU A 309 20.39 -13.52 0.14
C GLU A 309 18.87 -13.36 0.30
N ALA A 310 18.28 -13.95 1.35
CA ALA A 310 16.85 -13.81 1.60
C ALA A 310 16.52 -12.39 2.06
N HIS A 311 15.59 -11.73 1.38
CA HIS A 311 15.08 -10.43 1.78
C HIS A 311 13.63 -10.57 2.22
N PRO A 312 13.37 -11.00 3.48
CA PRO A 312 12.01 -11.04 3.97
C PRO A 312 11.41 -9.63 3.88
N GLY A 313 10.23 -9.51 3.28
CA GLY A 313 9.48 -8.26 3.20
C GLY A 313 9.06 -7.70 4.56
N TRP A 314 9.43 -8.38 5.64
CA TRP A 314 9.11 -8.13 7.02
C TRP A 314 10.38 -8.24 7.88
N LYS A 315 10.36 -7.65 9.08
CA LYS A 315 11.45 -7.73 10.07
C LYS A 315 10.86 -7.70 11.46
N GLU A 316 11.26 -8.64 12.33
CA GLU A 316 10.84 -8.64 13.73
C GLU A 316 11.17 -7.29 14.40
N HIS A 317 10.28 -6.83 15.27
CA HIS A 317 10.36 -5.51 15.93
C HIS A 317 10.30 -4.30 14.98
N SER A 318 9.88 -4.49 13.73
CA SER A 318 9.58 -3.39 12.81
C SER A 318 8.08 -3.22 12.59
N HIS A 319 7.70 -2.04 12.16
CA HIS A 319 6.36 -1.69 11.69
C HIS A 319 6.25 -1.75 10.16
N GLY A 320 7.13 -2.54 9.52
CA GLY A 320 7.21 -2.67 8.08
C GLY A 320 8.19 -1.70 7.42
N ARG A 321 8.25 -1.79 6.09
CA ARG A 321 9.10 -0.93 5.25
C ARG A 321 8.35 0.33 4.88
N LEU A 322 9.03 1.47 5.01
CA LEU A 322 8.50 2.75 4.61
C LEU A 322 8.16 2.76 3.12
N LEU A 323 6.99 3.29 2.77
CA LEU A 323 6.54 3.39 1.39
C LEU A 323 7.48 4.30 0.57
N PRO A 324 7.76 3.95 -0.68
CA PRO A 324 8.57 4.78 -1.58
C PRO A 324 7.90 6.14 -1.77
N GLY A 325 8.65 7.24 -1.78
CA GLY A 325 8.08 8.59 -1.82
C GLY A 325 8.14 9.33 -0.49
N PHE A 326 8.23 8.60 0.63
CA PHE A 326 8.55 9.22 1.92
C PHE A 326 10.06 9.42 2.06
N VAL A 327 10.42 10.64 2.43
CA VAL A 327 11.79 11.07 2.72
C VAL A 327 11.97 11.15 4.22
N VAL A 328 12.99 10.46 4.73
CA VAL A 328 13.28 10.40 6.17
C VAL A 328 14.57 11.13 6.46
N GLN A 329 14.57 11.93 7.52
CA GLN A 329 15.77 12.55 8.10
C GLN A 329 15.85 12.17 9.57
N ALA A 330 17.06 11.87 10.05
CA ALA A 330 17.28 11.65 11.47
C ALA A 330 17.26 13.00 12.18
N GLY A 331 16.47 13.12 13.24
CA GLY A 331 16.40 14.29 14.11
C GLY A 331 16.86 13.96 15.54
N GLU A 332 16.82 14.94 16.43
CA GLU A 332 17.07 14.69 17.85
C GLU A 332 15.98 13.77 18.42
N GLY A 333 16.38 12.56 18.85
CA GLY A 333 15.49 11.61 19.50
C GLY A 333 14.49 10.89 18.60
N GLY A 334 14.55 11.04 17.28
CA GLY A 334 13.59 10.39 16.38
C GLY A 334 13.86 10.64 14.90
N VAL A 335 12.81 10.53 14.08
CA VAL A 335 12.88 10.79 12.64
C VAL A 335 11.84 11.80 12.20
N GLU A 336 12.21 12.62 11.22
CA GLU A 336 11.32 13.49 10.48
C GLU A 336 10.98 12.82 9.15
N VAL A 337 9.68 12.74 8.84
CA VAL A 337 9.17 12.13 7.61
C VAL A 337 8.45 13.21 6.81
N SER A 338 8.78 13.29 5.52
CA SER A 338 8.21 14.24 4.57
C SER A 338 7.94 13.55 3.23
N GLY A 339 7.24 14.22 2.31
CA GLY A 339 6.97 13.73 0.97
C GLY A 339 5.70 14.36 0.38
N GLU A 340 5.51 14.19 -0.93
CA GLU A 340 4.39 14.76 -1.72
C GLU A 340 3.00 14.37 -1.19
N MET A 341 2.92 13.27 -0.44
CA MET A 341 1.69 12.71 0.10
C MET A 341 1.28 13.37 1.42
N LEU A 342 2.16 14.15 2.05
CA LEU A 342 1.89 14.87 3.30
C LEU A 342 1.74 16.37 3.04
N SER A 343 0.89 17.04 3.83
CA SER A 343 0.76 18.51 3.81
C SER A 343 1.90 19.22 4.54
N GLY A 344 2.70 18.49 5.33
CA GLY A 344 3.88 18.97 6.02
C GLY A 344 4.72 17.83 6.61
N THR A 345 5.87 18.18 7.18
CA THR A 345 6.74 17.21 7.85
C THR A 345 6.09 16.70 9.13
N ILE A 346 6.14 15.39 9.35
CA ILE A 346 5.74 14.74 10.60
C ILE A 346 6.98 14.31 11.38
N THR A 347 6.95 14.47 12.70
CA THR A 347 8.04 14.04 13.58
C THR A 347 7.61 12.80 14.36
N LEU A 348 8.37 11.71 14.23
CA LEU A 348 8.17 10.46 14.94
C LEU A 348 9.24 10.33 16.03
N GLN A 349 8.91 10.72 17.26
CA GLN A 349 9.79 10.67 18.42
C GLN A 349 10.00 9.23 18.93
N GLY A 350 11.25 8.84 19.16
CA GLY A 350 11.64 7.48 19.52
C GLY A 350 11.68 6.50 18.35
N TRP A 351 11.51 6.98 17.11
CA TRP A 351 11.51 6.12 15.91
C TRP A 351 12.82 6.17 15.15
N SER A 352 13.11 5.11 14.41
CA SER A 352 14.27 4.99 13.52
C SER A 352 13.90 4.26 12.23
N VAL A 353 14.67 4.49 11.17
CA VAL A 353 14.55 3.78 9.90
C VAL A 353 15.91 3.20 9.52
N ASP A 354 15.96 1.89 9.30
CA ASP A 354 17.21 1.22 8.95
C ASP A 354 17.60 1.36 7.46
N GLU A 355 18.80 0.89 7.11
CA GLU A 355 19.35 0.96 5.75
C GLU A 355 18.55 0.16 4.71
N ARG A 356 17.63 -0.71 5.13
CA ARG A 356 16.66 -1.44 4.28
C ARG A 356 15.26 -0.81 4.25
N GLY A 357 15.03 0.20 5.09
CA GLY A 357 13.83 1.01 5.11
C GLY A 357 12.80 0.55 6.12
N PHE A 358 13.16 -0.37 7.03
CA PHE A 358 12.27 -0.79 8.09
C PHE A 358 12.15 0.30 9.14
N LEU A 359 10.90 0.69 9.41
CA LEU A 359 10.54 1.64 10.44
C LEU A 359 10.38 0.89 11.78
N SER A 360 11.07 1.33 12.82
CA SER A 360 11.03 0.70 14.14
C SER A 360 10.91 1.77 15.23
N GLN A 361 10.14 1.46 16.27
CA GLN A 361 10.08 2.25 17.50
C GLN A 361 11.10 1.69 18.51
N SER A 362 11.86 2.58 19.14
CA SER A 362 12.94 2.26 20.08
C SER A 362 12.43 1.85 21.45
#